data_AF-A0A8H4R8W7-F1
#
_entry.id   AF-A0A8H4R8W7-F1
#
_cell.length_a   1.000
_cell.length_b   1.000
_cell.length_c   1.000
_cell.angle_alpha   90.00
_cell.angle_beta   90.00
_cell.angle_gamma   90.00
#
_symmetry.space_group_name_H-M   'P 1'
#
loop_
_entity.id
_entity.type
_entity.pdbx_description
1 polymer ?
#
loop_
_entity_poly.entity_id
_entity_poly.type
_entity_poly.pdbx_seq_one_letter_code
_entity_poly.pdbx_strand_id
1 'polypeptide(L)'
;MSPSINLKVDNVLVDLESESVLEDFVQQQRQIPLPRHVTDDGHITYLSKSDFGPLRDYFILPEIADLDLAQSGEGFTRIHPVQPHRYRAPEVILGTGWSYSADIWNVGVLMWNMIEGKDLFTNLKDEQGHYNVHSHLAQMIALLGPPPIALLKRERSFREFIRKDLIPPDLRIAETVTLSQGEEKQQFLDFVSKILQ
;
A
#
# COMPACT_ATOMS: atom_id res chain seq x y z
N MET A 1 12.25 -6.68 -14.67
CA MET A 1 11.37 -6.77 -13.49
C MET A 1 10.25 -5.77 -13.72
N SER A 2 9.05 -6.25 -14.03
CA SER A 2 7.89 -5.36 -14.13
C SER A 2 7.62 -4.78 -12.74
N PRO A 3 7.52 -3.46 -12.56
CA PRO A 3 7.04 -2.91 -11.31
C PRO A 3 5.63 -3.46 -11.10
N SER A 4 5.36 -4.08 -9.95
CA SER A 4 4.03 -4.64 -9.68
C SER A 4 3.06 -3.50 -9.39
N ILE A 5 2.13 -3.25 -10.31
CA ILE A 5 1.20 -2.12 -10.32
C ILE A 5 -0.14 -2.57 -9.72
N ASN A 6 -0.32 -2.43 -8.40
CA ASN A 6 -1.65 -2.58 -7.79
C ASN A 6 -1.79 -1.53 -6.69
N LEU A 7 -2.97 -1.43 -6.08
CA LEU A 7 -3.31 -0.39 -5.10
C LEU A 7 -2.17 -0.17 -4.08
N LYS A 8 -1.57 1.01 -4.17
CA LYS A 8 -0.45 1.52 -3.37
C LYS A 8 -0.60 3.05 -3.29
N VAL A 9 0.13 3.69 -2.39
CA VAL A 9 0.05 5.16 -2.21
C VAL A 9 0.22 5.91 -3.53
N ASP A 10 1.17 5.51 -4.38
CA ASP A 10 1.43 6.19 -5.66
C ASP A 10 0.26 6.12 -6.66
N ASN A 11 -0.72 5.22 -6.45
CA ASN A 11 -1.87 5.02 -7.33
C ASN A 11 -3.15 5.71 -6.80
N VAL A 12 -3.04 6.45 -5.70
CA VAL A 12 -4.12 7.29 -5.17
C VAL A 12 -3.87 8.71 -5.65
N LEU A 13 -4.72 9.19 -6.56
CA LEU A 13 -4.69 10.57 -7.00
C LEU A 13 -5.55 11.42 -6.09
N VAL A 14 -5.06 12.63 -5.82
CA VAL A 14 -5.75 13.63 -5.02
C VAL A 14 -5.91 14.85 -5.93
N ASP A 15 -7.13 15.37 -6.04
CA ASP A 15 -7.38 16.59 -6.80
C ASP A 15 -6.75 17.80 -6.10
N LEU A 16 -6.64 18.92 -6.81
CA LEU A 16 -6.24 20.19 -6.20
C LEU A 16 -7.36 20.68 -5.29
N GLU A 17 -7.01 21.05 -4.07
CA GLU A 17 -8.00 21.49 -3.08
C GLU A 17 -8.66 22.84 -3.44
N SER A 18 -8.01 23.62 -4.30
CA SER A 18 -8.45 24.95 -4.71
C SER A 18 -7.69 25.43 -5.94
N GLU A 19 -8.35 26.21 -6.81
CA GLU A 19 -7.68 26.92 -7.92
C GLU A 19 -6.54 27.84 -7.44
N SER A 20 -6.58 28.31 -6.19
CA SER A 20 -5.52 29.14 -5.60
C SER A 20 -4.14 28.44 -5.57
N VAL A 21 -4.12 27.10 -5.56
CA VAL A 21 -2.88 26.32 -5.64
C VAL A 21 -2.20 26.53 -7.00
N LEU A 22 -2.98 26.57 -8.07
CA LEU A 22 -2.49 26.86 -9.42
C LEU A 22 -2.07 28.31 -9.56
N GLU A 23 -2.83 29.25 -8.99
CA GLU A 23 -2.49 30.67 -9.00
C GLU A 23 -1.12 30.91 -8.34
N ASP A 24 -0.91 30.35 -7.15
CA ASP A 24 0.37 30.47 -6.44
C ASP A 24 1.50 29.79 -7.19
N PHE A 25 1.26 28.62 -7.77
CA PHE A 25 2.24 27.95 -8.62
C PHE A 25 2.64 28.83 -9.82
N VAL A 26 1.68 29.43 -10.52
CA VAL A 26 1.94 30.33 -11.66
C VAL A 26 2.72 31.56 -11.21
N GLN A 27 2.40 32.16 -10.05
CA GLN A 27 3.17 33.29 -9.52
C GLN A 27 4.60 32.87 -9.15
N GLN A 28 4.78 31.69 -8.55
CA GLN A 28 6.08 31.15 -8.23
C GLN A 28 6.92 30.93 -9.51
N GLN A 29 6.32 30.41 -10.58
CA GLN A 29 7.01 30.16 -11.85
C GLN A 29 7.55 31.43 -12.52
N ARG A 30 6.95 32.60 -12.27
CA ARG A 30 7.48 33.89 -12.74
C ARG A 30 8.80 34.26 -12.07
N GLN A 31 9.00 33.83 -10.84
CA GLN A 31 10.21 34.11 -10.07
C GLN A 31 11.25 32.99 -10.21
N ILE A 32 10.79 31.74 -10.22
CA ILE A 32 11.60 30.52 -10.25
C ILE A 32 11.03 29.57 -11.30
N PRO A 33 11.47 29.69 -12.57
CA PRO A 33 11.01 28.81 -13.65
C PRO A 33 11.41 27.36 -13.39
N LEU A 34 10.53 26.42 -13.75
CA LEU A 34 10.84 25.00 -13.73
C LEU A 34 12.03 24.70 -14.65
N PRO A 35 12.90 23.75 -14.25
CA PRO A 35 13.86 23.16 -15.17
C PRO A 35 13.13 22.70 -16.44
N ARG A 36 13.68 23.07 -17.59
CA ARG A 36 13.12 22.74 -18.89
C ARG A 36 14.21 22.30 -19.84
N HIS A 37 13.88 21.35 -20.71
CA HIS A 37 14.73 20.91 -21.79
C HIS A 37 14.16 21.43 -23.11
N VAL A 38 15.00 22.07 -23.92
CA VAL A 38 14.64 22.52 -25.26
C VAL A 38 15.31 21.57 -26.23
N THR A 39 14.52 20.89 -27.04
CA THR A 39 15.02 20.00 -28.10
C THR A 39 15.49 20.80 -29.31
N ASP A 40 16.28 20.17 -30.19
CA ASP A 40 16.87 20.82 -31.37
C ASP A 40 15.81 21.36 -32.36
N ASP A 41 14.60 20.80 -32.34
CA ASP A 41 13.43 21.24 -33.13
C ASP A 41 12.63 22.38 -32.45
N GLY A 42 13.08 22.86 -31.29
CA GLY A 42 12.47 23.96 -30.54
C GLY A 42 11.33 23.55 -29.60
N HIS A 43 11.00 22.27 -29.48
CA HIS A 43 10.02 21.79 -28.52
C HIS A 43 10.55 21.91 -27.07
N ILE A 44 9.68 22.29 -26.13
CA ILE A 44 10.05 22.50 -24.73
C ILE A 44 9.36 21.47 -23.85
N THR A 45 10.12 20.67 -23.12
CA THR A 45 9.61 19.81 -22.06
C THR A 45 9.98 20.38 -20.70
N TYR A 46 9.03 20.39 -19.77
CA TYR A 46 9.24 20.83 -18.40
C TYR A 46 9.41 19.62 -17.49
N LEU A 47 10.27 19.75 -16.49
CA LEU A 47 10.36 18.76 -15.43
C LEU A 47 9.03 18.71 -14.67
N SER A 48 8.49 17.50 -14.50
CA SER A 48 7.26 17.29 -13.73
C SER A 48 7.41 17.81 -12.30
N LYS A 49 6.40 18.51 -11.79
CA LYS A 49 6.30 18.98 -10.40
C LYS A 49 5.15 18.26 -9.74
N SER A 50 5.47 17.45 -8.74
CA SER A 50 4.49 16.70 -7.94
C SER A 50 4.22 17.34 -6.58
N ASP A 51 5.06 18.27 -6.14
CA ASP A 51 4.93 18.95 -4.84
C ASP A 51 4.37 20.36 -5.02
N PHE A 52 3.13 20.57 -4.59
CA PHE A 52 2.42 21.84 -4.58
C PHE A 52 2.30 22.46 -3.18
N GLY A 53 3.02 21.91 -2.20
CA GLY A 53 2.93 22.31 -0.80
C GLY A 53 1.89 21.49 -0.01
N PRO A 54 1.68 21.82 1.28
CA PRO A 54 0.68 21.16 2.10
C PRO A 54 -0.73 21.48 1.63
N LEU A 55 -1.64 20.50 1.77
CA LEU A 55 -3.06 20.68 1.48
C LEU A 55 -3.65 21.82 2.31
N ARG A 56 -4.36 22.74 1.64
CA ARG A 56 -5.05 23.87 2.27
C ARG A 56 -6.47 23.54 2.73
N ASP A 57 -7.07 22.51 2.14
CA ASP A 57 -8.37 21.94 2.51
C ASP A 57 -8.28 20.41 2.49
N TYR A 58 -9.07 19.75 3.32
CA TYR A 58 -9.13 18.30 3.48
C TYR A 58 -10.38 17.70 2.81
N PHE A 59 -11.28 18.51 2.25
CA PHE A 59 -12.41 18.05 1.44
C PHE A 59 -11.99 17.70 0.00
N ILE A 60 -11.01 16.80 -0.13
CA ILE A 60 -10.56 16.30 -1.43
C ILE A 60 -10.99 14.86 -1.56
N LEU A 61 -11.60 14.52 -2.71
CA LEU A 61 -12.00 13.16 -3.01
C LEU A 61 -10.80 12.42 -3.63
N PRO A 62 -10.23 11.41 -2.95
CA PRO A 62 -9.21 10.59 -3.58
C PRO A 62 -9.82 9.73 -4.68
N GLU A 63 -9.15 9.68 -5.83
CA GLU A 63 -9.53 8.82 -6.95
C GLU A 63 -8.52 7.68 -7.13
N ILE A 64 -9.03 6.47 -7.35
CA ILE A 64 -8.18 5.33 -7.70
C ILE A 64 -7.83 5.43 -9.17
N ALA A 65 -6.54 5.44 -9.47
CA ALA A 65 -6.03 5.44 -10.84
C ALA A 65 -5.26 4.15 -11.17
N ASP A 66 -4.78 4.07 -12.40
CA ASP A 66 -3.88 3.00 -12.87
C ASP A 66 -4.50 1.60 -12.76
N LEU A 67 -5.56 1.41 -13.56
CA LEU A 67 -6.37 0.17 -13.62
C LEU A 67 -5.84 -0.83 -14.67
N ASP A 68 -4.59 -0.68 -15.12
CA ASP A 68 -4.01 -1.51 -16.19
C ASP A 68 -3.91 -3.00 -15.82
N LEU A 69 -3.81 -3.30 -14.52
CA LEU A 69 -3.82 -4.66 -13.98
C LEU A 69 -5.17 -5.06 -13.36
N ALA A 70 -6.21 -4.22 -13.47
CA ALA A 70 -7.53 -4.54 -12.97
C ALA A 70 -8.13 -5.72 -13.73
N GLN A 71 -8.88 -6.56 -13.01
CA GLN A 71 -9.51 -7.74 -13.59
C GLN A 71 -10.98 -7.79 -13.19
N SER A 72 -11.84 -8.20 -14.14
CA SER A 72 -13.26 -8.42 -13.86
C SER A 72 -13.42 -9.40 -12.70
N GLY A 73 -14.26 -9.11 -11.72
CA GLY A 73 -14.49 -10.06 -10.62
C GLY A 73 -15.47 -11.19 -10.97
N GLU A 74 -15.93 -11.28 -12.22
CA GLU A 74 -16.67 -12.44 -12.71
C GLU A 74 -15.73 -13.64 -12.92
N GLY A 75 -16.13 -14.82 -12.45
CA GLY A 75 -15.42 -16.09 -12.67
C GLY A 75 -14.88 -16.76 -11.41
N PHE A 76 -13.96 -17.70 -11.59
CA PHE A 76 -13.36 -18.49 -10.52
C PHE A 76 -12.28 -17.71 -9.77
N THR A 77 -12.01 -18.11 -8.51
CA THR A 77 -10.86 -17.64 -7.73
C THR A 77 -9.55 -17.75 -8.50
N ARG A 78 -8.75 -16.70 -8.47
CA ARG A 78 -7.50 -16.58 -9.21
C ARG A 78 -6.32 -16.98 -8.35
N ILE A 79 -5.29 -17.59 -8.95
CA ILE A 79 -4.12 -18.10 -8.22
C ILE A 79 -2.78 -17.53 -8.71
N HIS A 80 -2.81 -16.66 -9.72
CA HIS A 80 -1.59 -16.07 -10.24
C HIS A 80 -1.11 -14.92 -9.34
N PRO A 81 0.19 -14.56 -9.37
CA PRO A 81 0.72 -13.46 -8.58
C PRO A 81 0.06 -12.12 -8.94
N VAL A 82 -0.30 -11.36 -7.91
CA VAL A 82 -0.77 -9.96 -7.97
C VAL A 82 -0.19 -9.19 -6.78
N GLN A 83 -0.52 -7.90 -6.70
CA GLN A 83 -0.17 -6.97 -5.63
C GLN A 83 1.33 -6.65 -5.48
N PRO A 84 1.68 -5.40 -5.15
CA PRO A 84 3.00 -5.08 -4.65
C PRO A 84 3.30 -5.84 -3.37
N HIS A 85 4.58 -6.18 -3.19
CA HIS A 85 5.02 -7.04 -2.10
C HIS A 85 4.51 -6.61 -0.72
N ARG A 86 4.50 -5.31 -0.41
CA ARG A 86 4.07 -4.77 0.90
C ARG A 86 2.55 -4.75 1.10
N TYR A 87 1.80 -4.77 0.01
CA TYR A 87 0.33 -4.77 0.06
C TYR A 87 -0.23 -6.18 -0.11
N ARG A 88 0.61 -7.15 -0.48
CA ARG A 88 0.14 -8.48 -0.84
C ARG A 88 -0.63 -9.16 0.28
N ALA A 89 -1.86 -9.58 -0.03
CA ALA A 89 -2.77 -10.24 0.89
C ALA A 89 -2.31 -11.67 1.22
N PRO A 90 -2.67 -12.21 2.40
CA PRO A 90 -2.25 -13.55 2.80
C PRO A 90 -2.70 -14.62 1.79
N GLU A 91 -3.93 -14.59 1.29
CA GLU A 91 -4.43 -15.56 0.31
C GLU A 91 -3.65 -15.55 -1.02
N VAL A 92 -3.07 -14.40 -1.38
CA VAL A 92 -2.21 -14.25 -2.57
C VAL A 92 -0.83 -14.82 -2.30
N ILE A 93 -0.26 -14.55 -1.11
CA ILE A 93 1.02 -15.15 -0.68
C ILE A 93 0.93 -16.67 -0.66
N LEU A 94 -0.19 -17.19 -0.19
CA LEU A 94 -0.43 -18.61 0.04
C LEU A 94 -0.92 -19.35 -1.20
N GLY A 95 -1.28 -18.62 -2.26
CA GLY A 95 -1.81 -19.21 -3.49
C GLY A 95 -3.15 -19.93 -3.29
N THR A 96 -3.94 -19.56 -2.29
CA THR A 96 -5.21 -20.25 -1.93
C THR A 96 -6.41 -19.79 -2.75
N GLY A 97 -6.19 -18.98 -3.78
CA GLY A 97 -7.24 -18.31 -4.52
C GLY A 97 -7.57 -16.95 -3.91
N TRP A 98 -7.60 -15.91 -4.74
CA TRP A 98 -7.95 -14.55 -4.34
C TRP A 98 -9.11 -13.99 -5.19
N SER A 99 -9.78 -12.99 -4.62
CA SER A 99 -10.93 -12.25 -5.18
C SER A 99 -10.91 -10.83 -4.60
N TYR A 100 -12.06 -10.14 -4.54
CA TYR A 100 -12.20 -8.77 -4.02
C TYR A 100 -11.64 -8.55 -2.59
N SER A 101 -11.56 -9.61 -1.77
CA SER A 101 -10.93 -9.53 -0.43
C SER A 101 -9.48 -9.05 -0.47
N ALA A 102 -8.76 -9.36 -1.56
CA ALA A 102 -7.39 -8.94 -1.74
C ALA A 102 -7.29 -7.40 -1.87
N ASP A 103 -8.26 -6.75 -2.52
CA ASP A 103 -8.31 -5.29 -2.63
C ASP A 103 -8.69 -4.64 -1.30
N ILE A 104 -9.62 -5.24 -0.55
CA ILE A 104 -9.97 -4.79 0.82
C ILE A 104 -8.75 -4.83 1.73
N TRP A 105 -7.94 -5.90 1.64
CA TRP A 105 -6.67 -5.97 2.35
C TRP A 105 -5.72 -4.85 1.93
N ASN A 106 -5.58 -4.55 0.63
CA ASN A 106 -4.73 -3.45 0.16
C ASN A 106 -5.17 -2.11 0.73
N VAL A 107 -6.48 -1.85 0.76
CA VAL A 107 -7.08 -0.64 1.36
C VAL A 107 -6.73 -0.56 2.85
N GLY A 108 -6.83 -1.67 3.59
CA GLY A 108 -6.45 -1.74 5.00
C GLY A 108 -5.00 -1.35 5.26
N VAL A 109 -4.07 -1.94 4.50
CA VAL A 109 -2.63 -1.61 4.58
C VAL A 109 -2.36 -0.16 4.17
N LEU A 110 -3.03 0.32 3.12
CA LEU A 110 -2.90 1.70 2.64
C LEU A 110 -3.33 2.72 3.69
N MET A 111 -4.52 2.56 4.27
CA MET A 111 -5.02 3.46 5.32
C MET A 111 -4.10 3.47 6.53
N TRP A 112 -3.60 2.29 6.93
CA TRP A 112 -2.63 2.21 8.01
C TRP A 112 -1.35 2.99 7.69
N ASN A 113 -0.78 2.79 6.49
CA ASN A 113 0.44 3.47 6.09
C ASN A 113 0.27 4.99 6.04
N MET A 114 -0.89 5.46 5.59
CA MET A 114 -1.21 6.89 5.51
C MET A 114 -1.32 7.52 6.90
N ILE A 115 -2.02 6.85 7.83
CA ILE A 115 -2.22 7.36 9.19
C ILE A 115 -0.90 7.39 9.96
N GLU A 116 -0.07 6.36 9.82
CA GLU A 116 1.18 6.24 10.57
C GLU A 116 2.40 6.85 9.87
N GLY A 117 2.26 7.27 8.61
CA GLY A 117 3.35 7.86 7.82
C GLY A 117 4.52 6.92 7.54
N LYS A 118 4.33 5.61 7.69
CA LYS A 118 5.35 4.55 7.53
C LYS A 118 4.70 3.27 7.00
N ASP A 119 5.49 2.33 6.50
CA ASP A 119 4.97 1.04 6.03
C ASP A 119 4.65 0.09 7.20
N LEU A 120 3.48 -0.58 7.14
CA LEU A 120 3.10 -1.62 8.11
C LEU A 120 4.03 -2.82 8.05
N PHE A 121 4.35 -3.26 6.82
CA PHE A 121 5.21 -4.40 6.56
C PHE A 121 6.57 -3.92 6.01
N THR A 122 7.62 -4.16 6.78
CA THR A 122 8.98 -3.66 6.51
C THR A 122 9.96 -4.81 6.34
N ASN A 123 11.18 -4.55 5.84
CA ASN A 123 12.24 -5.57 5.74
C ASN A 123 11.83 -6.86 5.01
N LEU A 124 11.00 -6.74 3.97
CA LEU A 124 10.45 -7.87 3.21
C LEU A 124 11.43 -8.44 2.18
N LYS A 125 12.72 -8.10 2.27
CA LYS A 125 13.75 -8.54 1.33
C LYS A 125 14.81 -9.35 2.06
N ASP A 126 15.28 -10.42 1.44
CA ASP A 126 16.45 -11.18 1.92
C ASP A 126 17.76 -10.41 1.68
N GLU A 127 18.88 -11.01 2.08
CA GLU A 127 20.22 -10.44 1.91
C GLU A 127 20.58 -10.20 0.43
N GLN A 128 19.94 -10.91 -0.49
CA GLN A 128 20.10 -10.78 -1.93
C GLN A 128 19.13 -9.76 -2.55
N GLY A 129 18.26 -9.15 -1.74
CA GLY A 129 17.29 -8.15 -2.17
C GLY A 129 16.00 -8.74 -2.76
N HIS A 130 15.81 -10.06 -2.73
CA HIS A 130 14.60 -10.71 -3.21
C HIS A 130 13.50 -10.70 -2.16
N TYR A 131 12.25 -10.71 -2.62
CA TYR A 131 11.10 -10.76 -1.72
C TYR A 131 11.12 -12.03 -0.85
N ASN A 132 11.19 -11.83 0.46
CA ASN A 132 11.19 -12.89 1.46
C ASN A 132 9.78 -13.12 2.00
N VAL A 133 9.13 -14.13 1.42
CA VAL A 133 7.77 -14.52 1.78
C VAL A 133 7.62 -14.97 3.24
N HIS A 134 8.61 -15.65 3.80
CA HIS A 134 8.56 -16.15 5.17
C HIS A 134 8.62 -14.99 6.18
N SER A 135 9.46 -13.98 5.90
CA SER A 135 9.52 -12.77 6.72
C SER A 135 8.22 -11.97 6.67
N HIS A 136 7.57 -11.92 5.51
CA HIS A 136 6.30 -11.22 5.38
C HIS A 136 5.18 -11.93 6.17
N LEU A 137 5.04 -13.25 6.01
CA LEU A 137 4.07 -14.03 6.78
C LEU A 137 4.35 -13.98 8.27
N ALA A 138 5.61 -13.99 8.69
CA ALA A 138 5.97 -13.90 10.11
C ALA A 138 5.53 -12.56 10.73
N GLN A 139 5.66 -11.45 10.01
CA GLN A 139 5.14 -10.15 10.44
C GLN A 139 3.62 -10.14 10.49
N MET A 140 2.93 -10.68 9.48
CA MET A 140 1.47 -10.82 9.51
C MET A 140 1.01 -11.60 10.75
N ILE A 141 1.70 -12.71 11.07
CA ILE A 141 1.36 -13.54 12.22
C ILE A 141 1.60 -12.81 13.54
N ALA A 142 2.70 -12.06 13.67
CA ALA A 142 2.96 -11.29 14.87
C ALA A 142 1.91 -10.18 15.09
N LEU A 143 1.51 -9.50 14.01
CA LEU A 143 0.55 -8.39 14.07
C LEU A 143 -0.90 -8.83 14.26
N LEU A 144 -1.32 -9.88 13.56
CA LEU A 144 -2.74 -10.25 13.38
C LEU A 144 -3.09 -11.61 14.02
N GLY A 145 -2.07 -12.36 14.47
CA GLY A 145 -2.23 -13.72 14.94
C GLY A 145 -2.15 -14.77 13.82
N PRO A 146 -2.34 -16.06 14.17
CA PRO A 146 -2.21 -17.14 13.20
C PRO A 146 -3.31 -17.07 12.12
N PRO A 147 -3.00 -17.43 10.86
CA PRO A 147 -3.98 -17.29 9.78
C PRO A 147 -5.17 -18.21 9.98
N PRO A 148 -6.38 -17.81 9.57
CA PRO A 148 -7.60 -18.60 9.76
C PRO A 148 -7.47 -20.04 9.27
N ILE A 149 -7.99 -21.00 10.05
CA ILE A 149 -7.93 -22.44 9.73
C ILE A 149 -8.48 -22.76 8.33
N ALA A 150 -9.46 -21.98 7.85
CA ALA A 150 -9.99 -22.13 6.50
C ALA A 150 -8.92 -21.90 5.41
N LEU A 151 -8.03 -20.92 5.58
CA LEU A 151 -6.88 -20.71 4.69
C LEU A 151 -5.86 -21.85 4.85
N LEU A 152 -5.59 -22.29 6.08
CA LEU A 152 -4.69 -23.42 6.36
C LEU A 152 -5.14 -24.73 5.68
N LYS A 153 -6.45 -24.94 5.56
CA LYS A 153 -7.04 -26.16 4.96
C LYS A 153 -7.03 -26.14 3.44
N ARG A 154 -7.06 -24.95 2.82
CA ARG A 154 -7.03 -24.79 1.36
C ARG A 154 -5.62 -24.97 0.79
N GLU A 155 -4.60 -24.91 1.63
CA GLU A 155 -3.22 -25.09 1.24
C GLU A 155 -2.66 -26.39 1.86
N ARG A 156 -2.10 -27.27 1.04
CA ARG A 156 -1.66 -28.61 1.49
C ARG A 156 -0.37 -28.56 2.34
N SER A 157 0.38 -27.46 2.30
CA SER A 157 1.78 -27.38 2.78
C SER A 157 1.99 -26.33 3.88
N PHE A 158 0.91 -25.75 4.39
CA PHE A 158 0.94 -24.47 5.12
C PHE A 158 1.77 -24.52 6.40
N ARG A 159 1.71 -25.67 7.08
CA ARG A 159 2.39 -25.90 8.35
C ARG A 159 3.91 -25.96 8.19
N GLU A 160 4.41 -26.33 7.01
CA GLU A 160 5.84 -26.38 6.70
C GLU A 160 6.35 -25.00 6.22
N PHE A 161 5.45 -24.14 5.75
CA PHE A 161 5.77 -22.84 5.18
C PHE A 161 5.95 -21.72 6.23
N ILE A 162 5.32 -21.86 7.42
CA ILE A 162 5.53 -20.91 8.53
C ILE A 162 6.83 -21.23 9.27
N ARG A 163 7.75 -20.28 9.18
CA ARG A 163 8.98 -20.24 9.98
C ARG A 163 8.69 -19.54 11.30
N LYS A 164 8.32 -20.31 12.33
CA LYS A 164 8.01 -19.79 13.67
C LYS A 164 9.17 -19.03 14.29
N ASP A 165 10.39 -19.41 13.93
CA ASP A 165 11.64 -18.76 14.34
C ASP A 165 11.79 -17.33 13.79
N LEU A 166 11.05 -16.97 12.74
CA LEU A 166 11.06 -15.62 12.16
C LEU A 166 9.98 -14.70 12.73
N ILE A 167 9.05 -15.20 13.56
CA ILE A 167 7.96 -14.41 14.13
C ILE A 167 8.55 -13.44 15.17
N PRO A 168 8.49 -12.11 14.96
CA PRO A 168 9.03 -11.17 15.92
C PRO A 168 8.21 -11.23 17.23
N PRO A 169 8.83 -11.52 18.40
CA PRO A 169 8.10 -11.73 19.64
C PRO A 169 7.47 -10.44 20.20
N ASP A 170 8.06 -9.30 19.88
CA ASP A 170 7.69 -7.98 20.41
C ASP A 170 6.92 -7.14 19.40
N LEU A 171 6.49 -7.70 18.27
CA LEU A 171 5.71 -6.95 17.28
C LEU A 171 4.22 -7.13 17.54
N ARG A 172 3.54 -6.07 17.94
CA ARG A 172 2.08 -6.04 18.11
C ARG A 172 1.45 -4.90 17.35
N ILE A 173 0.27 -5.13 16.76
CA ILE A 173 -0.43 -4.08 16.00
C ILE A 173 -0.75 -2.83 16.84
N ALA A 174 -1.03 -3.00 18.13
CA ALA A 174 -1.26 -1.87 19.03
C ALA A 174 -0.01 -0.99 19.25
N GLU A 175 1.19 -1.56 19.10
CA GLU A 175 2.46 -0.87 19.27
C GLU A 175 2.91 -0.22 17.96
N THR A 176 2.37 -0.66 16.81
CA THR A 176 2.67 -0.03 15.53
C THR A 176 1.95 1.31 15.36
N VAL A 177 0.78 1.49 16.00
CA VAL A 177 0.00 2.75 16.03
C VAL A 177 0.57 3.72 17.05
N THR A 178 1.23 4.76 16.55
CA THR A 178 2.02 5.73 17.32
C THR A 178 1.54 7.17 17.19
N LEU A 179 0.76 7.50 16.15
CA LEU A 179 0.31 8.87 15.89
C LEU A 179 -1.04 9.22 16.54
N SER A 180 -1.77 8.26 17.11
CA SER A 180 -3.01 8.47 17.84
C SER A 180 -2.96 7.88 19.27
N GLN A 181 -3.86 8.36 20.15
CA GLN A 181 -3.95 7.91 21.54
C GLN A 181 -5.41 7.78 22.01
N GLY A 182 -5.62 7.11 23.14
CA GLY A 182 -6.93 7.02 23.78
C GLY A 182 -7.98 6.31 22.91
N GLU A 183 -9.18 6.90 22.85
CA GLU A 183 -10.32 6.34 22.14
C GLU A 183 -10.09 6.24 20.63
N GLU A 184 -9.48 7.26 20.02
CA GLU A 184 -9.18 7.28 18.58
C GLU A 184 -8.27 6.11 18.18
N LYS A 185 -7.22 5.87 18.97
CA LYS A 185 -6.34 4.72 18.78
C LYS A 185 -7.11 3.40 18.86
N GLN A 186 -8.02 3.26 19.81
CA GLN A 186 -8.81 2.04 19.97
C GLN A 186 -9.76 1.83 18.77
N GLN A 187 -10.47 2.88 18.35
CA GLN A 187 -11.36 2.84 17.20
C GLN A 187 -10.59 2.46 15.92
N PHE A 188 -9.38 3.02 15.75
CA PHE A 188 -8.54 2.71 14.62
C PHE A 188 -8.04 1.26 14.65
N LEU A 189 -7.60 0.75 15.80
CA LEU A 189 -7.20 -0.66 15.96
C LEU A 189 -8.37 -1.62 15.71
N ASP A 190 -9.57 -1.28 16.17
CA ASP A 190 -10.78 -2.06 15.94
C ASP A 190 -11.17 -2.06 14.44
N PHE A 191 -10.91 -0.97 13.74
CA PHE A 191 -11.12 -0.87 12.31
C PHE A 191 -10.09 -1.70 11.51
N VAL A 192 -8.80 -1.51 11.80
CA VAL A 192 -7.71 -2.22 11.12
C VAL A 192 -7.80 -3.72 11.35
N SER A 193 -8.14 -4.14 12.58
CA SER A 193 -8.30 -5.57 12.89
C SER A 193 -9.47 -6.22 12.17
N LYS A 194 -10.47 -5.46 11.71
CA LYS A 194 -11.59 -5.99 10.92
C LYS A 194 -11.30 -6.07 9.43
N ILE A 195 -10.50 -5.13 8.90
CA ILE A 195 -10.20 -5.08 7.47
C ILE A 195 -9.03 -5.99 7.06
N LEU A 196 -8.12 -6.30 8.00
CA LEU A 196 -6.96 -7.17 7.79
C LEU A 196 -7.18 -8.62 8.29
N GLN A 197 -8.39 -9.18 8.14
CA GLN A 197 -8.73 -10.56 8.54
C GLN A 197 -9.02 -11.48 7.35
#